data_AF-A0A969TG96-F1
#
_entry.id   AF-A0A969TG96-F1
#
_cell.length_a   1.000
_cell.length_b   1.000
_cell.length_c   1.000
_cell.angle_alpha   90.00
_cell.angle_beta   90.00
_cell.angle_gamma   90.00
#
_symmetry.space_group_name_H-M   'P 1'
#
loop_
_entity.id
_entity.type
_entity.pdbx_description
1 polymer ?
#
loop_
_entity_poly.entity_id
_entity_poly.type
_entity_poly.pdbx_seq_one_letter_code
_entity_poly.pdbx_strand_id
1 'polypeptide(L)'
;MIAAENYRDAWNVLSSNFQASQKDFESYVSWFQTAICDVYAQNIITQSQNSYQATVSAKITFIDRPSGCRKSFSQTFIFNLIADDGNSWLIDSVNEQ
;
A
#
# COMPACT_ATOMS: atom_id res chain seq x y z
N MET A 1 -10.13 -11.06 -0.29
CA MET A 1 -10.05 -10.40 -1.62
C MET A 1 -10.49 -8.97 -1.42
N ILE A 2 -9.56 -8.01 -1.46
CA ILE A 2 -9.92 -6.59 -1.48
C ILE A 2 -10.45 -6.36 -2.90
N ALA A 3 -11.76 -6.20 -3.02
CA ALA A 3 -12.41 -5.93 -4.30
C ALA A 3 -11.92 -4.58 -4.83
N ALA A 4 -11.55 -4.55 -6.11
CA ALA A 4 -10.77 -3.50 -6.74
C ALA A 4 -11.49 -2.13 -6.92
N GLU A 5 -12.52 -1.81 -6.13
CA GLU A 5 -13.42 -0.71 -6.51
C GLU A 5 -13.60 0.42 -5.47
N ASN A 6 -13.02 0.34 -4.27
CA ASN A 6 -12.94 1.51 -3.38
C ASN A 6 -11.70 1.50 -2.49
N TYR A 7 -10.73 2.37 -2.80
CA TYR A 7 -9.48 2.51 -2.03
C TYR A 7 -9.68 3.01 -0.58
N ARG A 8 -10.86 3.53 -0.24
CA ARG A 8 -11.26 3.75 1.15
C ARG A 8 -11.18 2.48 2.00
N ASP A 9 -11.31 1.31 1.39
CA ASP A 9 -11.21 0.03 2.09
C ASP A 9 -9.74 -0.39 2.35
N ALA A 10 -8.77 0.18 1.61
CA ALA A 10 -7.34 -0.04 1.87
C ALA A 10 -6.86 0.73 3.12
N TRP A 11 -7.57 1.77 3.57
CA TRP A 11 -7.27 2.42 4.86
C TRP A 11 -7.49 1.50 6.05
N ASN A 12 -8.39 0.52 5.93
CA ASN A 12 -8.65 -0.46 6.97
C ASN A 12 -7.50 -1.47 7.14
N VAL A 13 -6.50 -1.46 6.25
CA VAL A 13 -5.29 -2.26 6.40
C VAL A 13 -4.09 -1.45 6.89
N LEU A 14 -4.23 -0.19 7.31
CA LEU A 14 -3.10 0.58 7.86
C LEU A 14 -3.09 0.49 9.39
N SER A 15 -1.90 0.30 9.98
CA SER A 15 -1.77 0.28 11.44
C SER A 15 -2.01 1.66 12.04
N SER A 16 -2.38 1.70 13.33
CA SER A 16 -2.49 2.95 14.08
C SER A 16 -1.16 3.74 14.10
N ASN A 17 -0.02 3.05 14.06
CA ASN A 17 1.30 3.70 14.03
C ASN A 17 1.54 4.40 12.70
N PHE A 18 1.17 3.76 11.58
CA PHE A 18 1.30 4.34 10.25
C PHE A 18 0.42 5.59 10.11
N GLN A 19 -0.82 5.52 10.62
CA GLN A 19 -1.74 6.66 10.64
C GLN A 19 -1.24 7.82 11.54
N ALA A 20 -0.50 7.51 12.60
CA ALA A 20 0.08 8.51 13.49
C ALA A 20 1.30 9.23 12.88
N SER A 21 1.98 8.66 11.87
CA SER A 21 3.01 9.36 11.09
C SER A 21 2.36 10.32 10.08
N GLN A 22 1.82 11.42 10.61
CA GLN A 22 0.91 12.33 9.93
C GLN A 22 1.44 12.86 8.58
N LYS A 23 2.75 13.09 8.47
CA LYS A 23 3.38 13.65 7.27
C LYS A 23 3.45 12.66 6.10
N ASP A 24 3.82 11.41 6.38
CA ASP A 24 3.93 10.37 5.35
C ASP A 24 2.54 9.94 4.90
N PHE A 25 1.61 9.88 5.86
CA PHE A 25 0.22 9.58 5.61
C PHE A 25 -0.48 10.63 4.74
N GLU A 26 -0.41 11.93 5.10
CA GLU A 26 -1.05 13.00 4.33
C GLU A 26 -0.46 13.14 2.92
N SER A 27 0.86 12.96 2.78
CA SER A 27 1.55 13.01 1.47
C SER A 27 1.10 11.86 0.57
N TYR A 28 1.03 10.65 1.13
CA TYR A 28 0.52 9.47 0.46
C TYR A 28 -0.95 9.65 0.03
N VAL A 29 -1.81 10.08 0.95
CA VAL A 29 -3.25 10.27 0.70
C VAL A 29 -3.48 11.33 -0.39
N SER A 30 -2.79 12.47 -0.30
CA SER A 30 -2.92 13.58 -1.25
C SER A 30 -2.47 13.18 -2.66
N TRP A 31 -1.28 12.57 -2.77
CA TRP A 31 -0.74 12.11 -4.05
C TRP A 31 -1.65 11.04 -4.68
N PHE A 32 -2.09 10.07 -3.88
CA PHE A 32 -2.90 8.95 -4.38
C PHE A 32 -4.31 9.37 -4.79
N GLN A 33 -4.94 10.30 -4.07
CA GLN A 33 -6.30 10.79 -4.39
C GLN A 33 -6.33 11.69 -5.63
N THR A 34 -5.24 12.41 -5.92
CA THR A 34 -5.20 13.43 -6.97
C THR A 34 -4.53 12.95 -8.26
N ALA A 35 -3.49 12.13 -8.15
CA ALA A 35 -2.68 11.72 -9.29
C ALA A 35 -3.03 10.32 -9.82
N ILE A 36 -3.57 9.42 -8.99
CA ILE A 36 -3.68 7.99 -9.33
C ILE A 36 -5.14 7.57 -9.61
N CYS A 37 -5.35 6.93 -10.75
CA CYS A 37 -6.58 6.31 -11.23
C CYS A 37 -6.74 4.90 -10.67
N ASP A 38 -5.67 4.11 -10.74
CA ASP A 38 -5.70 2.68 -10.44
C ASP A 38 -4.33 2.18 -9.97
N VAL A 39 -4.32 1.09 -9.22
CA VAL A 39 -3.10 0.47 -8.68
C VAL A 39 -3.17 -1.05 -8.73
N TYR A 40 -2.11 -1.63 -9.28
CA TYR A 40 -1.96 -3.08 -9.40
C TYR A 40 -0.73 -3.55 -8.64
N ALA A 41 -0.91 -4.53 -7.75
CA ALA A 41 0.18 -5.24 -7.10
C ALA A 41 0.54 -6.51 -7.88
N GLN A 42 1.82 -6.72 -8.13
CA GLN A 42 2.37 -7.89 -8.79
C GLN A 42 3.62 -8.37 -8.04
N ASN A 43 4.03 -9.62 -8.29
CA ASN A 43 5.22 -10.22 -7.68
C ASN A 43 5.25 -10.07 -6.15
N ILE A 44 4.14 -10.38 -5.50
CA ILE A 44 4.03 -10.33 -4.04
C ILE A 44 4.84 -11.48 -3.46
N ILE A 45 5.89 -11.16 -2.70
CA ILE A 45 6.83 -12.10 -2.10
C ILE A 45 6.93 -11.81 -0.60
N THR A 46 6.56 -12.78 0.22
CA THR A 46 6.83 -12.72 1.66
C THR A 46 8.33 -12.96 1.89
N GLN A 47 9.03 -11.95 2.39
CA GLN A 47 10.46 -12.02 2.71
C GLN A 47 10.70 -12.63 4.10
N SER A 48 9.86 -12.28 5.07
CA SER A 48 9.90 -12.81 6.43
C SER A 48 8.50 -12.76 7.05
N GLN A 49 8.21 -13.69 7.97
CA GLN A 49 6.95 -13.70 8.71
C GLN A 49 7.14 -14.44 10.04
N ASN A 50 6.59 -13.87 11.11
CA ASN A 50 6.34 -14.54 12.38
C ASN A 50 4.88 -14.29 12.82
N SER A 51 4.53 -14.61 14.07
CA SER A 51 3.15 -14.46 14.56
C SER A 51 2.67 -13.02 14.72
N TYR A 52 3.58 -12.04 14.73
CA TYR A 52 3.29 -10.64 15.03
C TYR A 52 3.67 -9.68 13.90
N GLN A 53 4.63 -10.07 13.05
CA GLN A 53 5.21 -9.21 12.02
C GLN A 53 5.46 -9.99 10.73
N ALA A 54 5.33 -9.31 9.59
CA ALA A 54 5.71 -9.83 8.29
C ALA A 54 6.35 -8.73 7.44
N THR A 55 7.30 -9.09 6.60
CA THR A 55 7.84 -8.21 5.58
C THR A 55 7.48 -8.79 4.21
N VAL A 56 6.80 -7.98 3.40
CA VAL A 56 6.33 -8.37 2.07
C VAL A 56 6.91 -7.39 1.04
N SER A 57 7.53 -7.92 -0.01
CA SER A 57 7.91 -7.13 -1.17
C SER A 57 6.86 -7.30 -2.26
N ALA A 58 6.47 -6.20 -2.90
CA ALA A 58 5.61 -6.26 -4.07
C ALA A 58 5.98 -5.16 -5.07
N LYS A 59 5.82 -5.47 -6.35
CA LYS A 59 5.89 -4.48 -7.43
C LYS A 59 4.53 -3.84 -7.57
N ILE A 60 4.45 -2.54 -7.32
CA ILE A 60 3.23 -1.76 -7.43
C ILE A 60 3.29 -0.95 -8.71
N THR A 61 2.26 -1.08 -9.55
CA THR A 61 2.07 -0.27 -10.76
C THR A 61 0.96 0.72 -10.51
N PHE A 62 1.27 2.01 -10.69
CA PHE A 62 0.30 3.09 -10.57
C PHE A 62 -0.11 3.56 -11.97
N ILE A 63 -1.41 3.82 -12.13
CA ILE A 63 -2.02 4.36 -13.35
C ILE A 63 -2.50 5.77 -13.04
N ASP A 64 -2.09 6.79 -13.79
CA ASP A 64 -2.43 8.19 -13.50
C ASP A 64 -3.87 8.59 -13.93
N ARG A 65 -4.47 9.59 -13.26
CA ARG A 65 -5.78 10.23 -13.56
C ARG A 65 -5.78 11.08 -14.84
N PRO A 66 -6.96 11.31 -15.47
CA PRO A 66 -7.01 11.56 -16.90
C PRO A 66 -6.66 13.02 -17.25
N SER A 67 -5.45 13.19 -17.79
CA SER A 67 -5.26 13.98 -19.02
C SER A 67 -4.11 13.35 -19.82
N GLY A 68 -4.41 12.26 -20.54
CA GLY A 68 -3.52 11.67 -21.55
C GLY A 68 -2.75 10.41 -21.14
N CYS A 69 -3.41 9.45 -20.47
CA CYS A 69 -2.84 8.16 -20.03
C CYS A 69 -1.84 7.56 -21.00
N ARG A 70 -0.55 7.73 -20.70
CA ARG A 70 0.57 7.06 -21.37
C ARG A 70 1.65 6.58 -20.41
N LYS A 71 1.58 6.96 -19.13
CA LYS A 71 2.61 6.63 -18.15
C LYS A 71 1.99 5.84 -17.02
N SER A 72 2.24 4.55 -17.04
CA SER A 72 2.26 3.73 -15.83
C SER A 72 3.70 3.74 -15.33
N PHE A 73 3.92 4.04 -14.07
CA PHE A 73 5.20 3.73 -13.45
C PHE A 73 5.01 2.57 -12.49
N SER A 74 6.01 1.70 -12.43
CA SER A 74 6.03 0.61 -11.48
C SER A 74 7.24 0.77 -10.58
N GLN A 75 7.03 0.63 -9.29
CA GLN A 75 8.07 0.69 -8.28
C GLN A 75 7.93 -0.52 -7.35
N THR A 76 9.06 -1.06 -6.91
CA THR A 76 9.05 -2.12 -5.89
C THR A 76 9.03 -1.46 -4.52
N PHE A 77 8.12 -1.94 -3.68
CA PHE A 77 8.00 -1.52 -2.30
C PHE A 77 8.19 -2.70 -1.36
N ILE A 78 8.67 -2.38 -0.17
CA ILE A 78 8.74 -3.27 0.98
C ILE A 78 7.71 -2.79 2.00
N PHE A 79 6.71 -3.63 2.24
CA PHE A 79 5.66 -3.44 3.23
C PHE A 79 6.04 -4.16 4.51
N ASN A 80 6.18 -3.41 5.60
CA ASN A 80 6.25 -4.00 6.93
C ASN A 80 4.84 -4.08 7.46
N LEU A 81 4.43 -5.29 7.82
CA LEU A 81 3.10 -5.61 8.29
C LEU A 81 3.15 -6.04 9.75
N ILE A 82 2.13 -5.67 10.51
CA ILE A 82 1.88 -6.16 11.87
C ILE A 82 0.58 -6.95 11.92
N ALA A 83 0.50 -7.93 12.81
CA ALA A 83 -0.71 -8.71 12.98
C ALA A 83 -1.84 -7.86 13.59
N ASP A 84 -3.04 -8.04 13.06
CA ASP A 84 -4.30 -7.58 13.65
C ASP A 84 -4.97 -8.73 14.42
N ASP A 85 -5.78 -8.41 15.42
CA ASP A 85 -6.38 -9.35 16.40
C ASP A 85 -7.30 -10.44 15.78
N GLY A 86 -7.43 -10.49 14.45
CA GLY A 86 -8.36 -11.36 13.72
C GLY A 86 -7.80 -12.06 12.47
N ASN A 87 -6.51 -12.42 12.43
CA ASN A 87 -5.83 -13.04 11.26
C ASN A 87 -5.69 -12.11 10.03
N SER A 88 -5.73 -10.80 10.25
CA SER A 88 -5.43 -9.80 9.21
C SER A 88 -4.05 -9.19 9.45
N TRP A 89 -3.47 -8.62 8.41
CA TRP A 89 -2.17 -7.94 8.49
C TRP A 89 -2.39 -6.46 8.17
N LEU A 90 -1.85 -5.59 9.03
CA LEU A 90 -1.88 -4.15 8.85
C LEU A 90 -0.52 -3.64 8.37
N ILE A 91 -0.48 -2.78 7.37
CA ILE A 91 0.70 -2.05 6.91
C ILE A 91 1.10 -1.05 8.00
N ASP A 92 2.27 -1.28 8.56
CA ASP A 92 2.88 -0.47 9.61
C ASP A 92 3.92 0.51 9.06
N SER A 93 4.58 0.16 7.95
CA SER A 93 5.41 1.07 7.15
C SER A 93 5.62 0.58 5.73
N VAL A 94 5.99 1.50 4.84
CA VAL A 94 6.30 1.23 3.43
C VAL A 94 7.65 1.85 3.10
N ASN A 95 8.55 1.08 2.50
CA ASN A 95 9.85 1.55 2.05
C ASN A 95 10.00 1.34 0.54
N GLU A 96 10.62 2.29 -0.13
CA GLU A 96 11.03 2.16 -1.53
C GLU A 96 12.32 1.34 -1.60
N GLN A 97 12.43 0.48 -2.63
CA GLN A 97 13.64 -0.26 -2.95
C GLN A 97 14.44 0.40 -4.08
#